data_AF-A0A1Z9LVG0-F1
#
_entry.id   AF-A0A1Z9LVG0-F1
#
_cell.length_a   1.000
_cell.length_b   1.000
_cell.length_c   1.000
_cell.angle_alpha   90.00
_cell.angle_beta   90.00
_cell.angle_gamma   90.00
#
_symmetry.space_group_name_H-M   'P 1'
#
loop_
_entity.id
_entity.type
_entity.pdbx_description
1 polymer ?
#
loop_
_entity_poly.entity_id
_entity_poly.type
_entity_poly.pdbx_seq_one_letter_code
_entity_poly.pdbx_strand_id
1 'polypeptide(L)'
;MARKKRKITIAKALYGKKTFTSSDEFEFYRSYKMMKLDKKLVTEVHEAVGIAEGYIPVHTAEEELQAWQLLIDTGVAWKLQGWFGRQAKFLIDNNLCKEKVVN
;
A
#
# COMPACT_ATOMS: atom_id res chain seq x y z
N MET A 1 -2.66 -19.25 -21.78
CA MET A 1 -3.76 -18.26 -21.92
C MET A 1 -3.73 -17.33 -20.71
N ALA A 2 -3.43 -16.03 -20.89
CA ALA A 2 -3.44 -15.08 -19.78
C ALA A 2 -4.87 -14.90 -19.25
N ARG A 3 -5.12 -15.19 -17.97
CA ARG A 3 -6.43 -15.03 -17.33
C ARG A 3 -6.77 -13.54 -17.31
N LYS A 4 -7.70 -13.11 -18.16
CA LYS A 4 -8.14 -11.71 -18.29
C LYS A 4 -8.53 -11.18 -16.89
N LYS A 5 -7.75 -10.25 -16.32
CA LYS A 5 -8.11 -9.59 -15.04
C LYS A 5 -9.48 -8.94 -15.23
N ARG A 6 -10.49 -9.43 -14.52
CA ARG A 6 -11.86 -8.91 -14.60
C ARG A 6 -11.91 -7.61 -13.79
N LYS A 7 -12.29 -6.51 -14.44
CA LYS A 7 -12.52 -5.24 -13.77
C LYS A 7 -13.66 -5.40 -12.76
N ILE A 8 -13.52 -4.78 -11.59
CA ILE A 8 -14.54 -4.76 -10.55
C ILE A 8 -15.12 -3.36 -10.47
N THR A 9 -16.44 -3.25 -10.47
CA THR A 9 -17.15 -1.98 -10.33
C THR A 9 -18.13 -2.05 -9.16
N ILE A 10 -18.11 -1.04 -8.30
CA ILE A 10 -18.98 -0.95 -7.12
C ILE A 10 -19.95 0.24 -7.23
N ALA A 11 -21.14 0.10 -6.62
CA ALA A 11 -22.17 1.14 -6.67
C ALA A 11 -21.78 2.41 -5.89
N LYS A 12 -21.22 2.24 -4.69
CA LYS A 12 -20.74 3.34 -3.83
C LYS A 12 -19.23 3.49 -3.96
N ALA A 13 -18.77 4.70 -4.25
CA ALA A 13 -17.33 4.96 -4.41
C ALA A 13 -16.56 4.69 -3.11
N LEU A 14 -15.37 4.12 -3.26
CA LEU A 14 -14.41 3.88 -2.20
C LEU A 14 -13.26 4.86 -2.40
N TYR A 15 -13.15 5.83 -1.49
CA TYR A 15 -12.20 6.95 -1.64
C TYR A 15 -12.31 7.72 -2.97
N GLY A 16 -13.51 7.81 -3.54
CA GLY A 16 -13.75 8.48 -4.83
C GLY A 16 -13.58 7.57 -6.06
N LYS A 17 -13.11 6.33 -5.87
CA LYS A 17 -12.94 5.34 -6.94
C LYS A 17 -14.09 4.34 -6.97
N LYS A 18 -14.61 4.05 -8.16
CA LYS A 18 -15.71 3.06 -8.38
C LYS A 18 -15.28 1.83 -9.15
N THR A 19 -14.19 1.91 -9.91
CA THR A 19 -13.76 0.87 -10.84
C THR A 19 -12.33 0.48 -10.52
N PHE A 20 -12.07 -0.81 -10.38
CA PHE A 20 -10.78 -1.41 -10.03
C PHE A 20 -10.35 -2.36 -11.16
N THR A 21 -9.05 -2.40 -11.40
CA THR A 21 -8.41 -3.18 -12.46
C THR A 21 -8.22 -4.65 -12.07
N SER A 22 -8.09 -4.93 -10.78
CA SER A 22 -7.94 -6.29 -10.23
C SER A 22 -8.71 -6.48 -8.92
N SER A 23 -8.85 -7.75 -8.51
CA SER A 23 -9.37 -8.10 -7.18
C SER A 23 -8.45 -7.61 -6.07
N ASP A 24 -7.14 -7.70 -6.29
CA ASP A 24 -6.14 -7.31 -5.29
C ASP A 24 -6.21 -5.80 -5.02
N GLU A 25 -6.32 -4.98 -6.08
CA GLU A 25 -6.50 -3.53 -5.97
C GLU A 25 -7.78 -3.19 -5.18
N PHE A 26 -8.87 -3.90 -5.45
CA PHE A 26 -10.11 -3.71 -4.71
C PHE A 26 -9.97 -4.05 -3.22
N GLU A 27 -9.30 -5.15 -2.89
CA GLU A 27 -9.08 -5.57 -1.50
C GLU A 27 -8.14 -4.64 -0.73
N PHE A 28 -7.14 -4.04 -1.39
CA PHE A 28 -6.33 -2.97 -0.78
C PHE A 28 -7.21 -1.78 -0.39
N TYR A 29 -8.05 -1.27 -1.31
CA TYR A 29 -8.94 -0.16 -1.00
C TYR A 29 -9.97 -0.48 0.09
N ARG A 30 -10.46 -1.73 0.16
CA ARG A 30 -11.32 -2.18 1.26
C ARG A 30 -10.58 -2.16 2.59
N SER A 31 -9.34 -2.65 2.60
CA SER A 31 -8.48 -2.67 3.77
C SER A 31 -8.21 -1.24 4.25
N TYR A 32 -7.90 -0.29 3.36
CA TYR A 32 -7.74 1.13 3.70
C TYR A 32 -8.97 1.71 4.39
N LYS A 33 -10.17 1.39 3.87
CA LYS A 33 -11.43 1.85 4.47
C LYS A 33 -11.66 1.25 5.86
N MET A 34 -11.35 -0.03 6.05
CA MET A 34 -11.43 -0.66 7.37
C MET A 34 -10.48 -0.01 8.37
N MET A 35 -9.29 0.39 7.91
CA MET A 35 -8.30 1.12 8.71
C MET A 35 -8.67 2.58 8.94
N LYS A 36 -9.72 3.10 8.29
CA LYS A 36 -10.12 4.51 8.29
C LYS A 36 -8.97 5.45 7.85
N LEU A 37 -8.20 5.02 6.84
CA LEU A 37 -7.12 5.83 6.29
C LEU A 37 -7.69 7.17 5.77
N ASP A 38 -6.97 8.27 6.02
CA ASP A 38 -7.36 9.59 5.50
C ASP A 38 -7.44 9.54 3.98
N LYS A 39 -8.55 10.03 3.43
CA LYS A 39 -8.79 10.04 1.99
C LYS A 39 -7.66 10.70 1.20
N LYS A 40 -7.00 11.72 1.77
CA LYS A 40 -5.88 12.43 1.14
C LYS A 40 -4.65 11.53 0.96
N LEU A 41 -4.43 10.59 1.87
CA LEU A 41 -3.28 9.69 1.86
C LEU A 41 -3.49 8.43 1.02
N VAL A 42 -4.72 8.09 0.65
CA VAL A 42 -5.03 6.80 -0.01
C VAL A 42 -4.28 6.62 -1.32
N THR A 43 -4.15 7.69 -2.12
CA THR A 43 -3.42 7.63 -3.40
C THR A 43 -1.96 7.32 -3.16
N GLU A 44 -1.30 8.11 -2.32
CA GLU A 44 0.13 7.98 -1.99
C GLU A 44 0.44 6.62 -1.34
N VAL A 45 -0.41 6.17 -0.41
CA VAL A 45 -0.28 4.85 0.23
C VAL A 45 -0.45 3.73 -0.79
N HIS A 46 -1.38 3.84 -1.73
CA HIS A 46 -1.58 2.81 -2.74
C HIS A 46 -0.43 2.75 -3.75
N GLU A 47 0.15 3.89 -4.10
CA GLU A 47 1.37 3.96 -4.91
C GLU A 47 2.56 3.34 -4.15
N ALA A 48 2.72 3.66 -2.87
CA ALA A 48 3.77 3.07 -2.04
C ALA A 48 3.64 1.54 -1.90
N VAL A 49 2.41 1.02 -1.79
CA VAL A 49 2.15 -0.44 -1.88
C VAL A 49 2.63 -0.98 -3.22
N GLY A 50 2.41 -0.27 -4.33
CA GLY A 50 2.83 -0.73 -5.64
C GLY A 50 4.33 -0.70 -5.89
N ILE A 51 5.02 0.27 -5.30
CA ILE A 51 6.47 0.32 -5.26
C ILE A 51 7.00 -0.84 -4.43
N ALA A 52 6.45 -1.05 -3.22
CA ALA A 52 6.83 -2.16 -2.34
C ALA A 52 6.62 -3.54 -2.99
N GLU A 53 5.50 -3.76 -3.69
CA GLU A 53 5.24 -5.01 -4.41
C GLU A 53 6.03 -5.14 -5.73
N GLY A 54 6.73 -4.09 -6.15
CA GLY A 54 7.59 -4.09 -7.34
C GLY A 54 6.86 -4.00 -8.68
N TYR A 55 5.56 -3.68 -8.68
CA TYR A 55 4.82 -3.47 -9.94
C TYR A 55 4.82 -2.01 -10.41
N ILE A 56 5.16 -1.07 -9.52
CA ILE A 56 5.50 0.31 -9.89
C ILE A 56 7.03 0.41 -9.85
N PRO A 57 7.70 0.60 -11.00
CA PRO A 57 9.14 0.73 -11.03
C PRO A 57 9.58 2.08 -10.46
N VAL A 58 10.65 2.06 -9.70
CA VAL A 58 11.39 3.25 -9.24
C VAL A 58 12.83 3.17 -9.75
N HIS A 59 13.54 4.30 -9.74
CA HIS A 59 14.87 4.40 -10.32
C HIS A 59 15.99 4.29 -9.29
N THR A 60 15.65 4.45 -8.01
CA THR A 60 16.60 4.51 -6.91
C THR A 60 16.13 3.68 -5.72
N ALA A 61 17.09 3.20 -4.91
CA ALA A 61 16.77 2.48 -3.68
C ALA A 61 16.12 3.42 -2.65
N GLU A 62 16.47 4.71 -2.69
CA GLU A 62 15.92 5.74 -1.82
C GLU A 62 14.42 5.94 -2.04
N GLU A 63 13.93 5.92 -3.28
CA GLU A 63 12.49 5.98 -3.60
C GLU A 63 11.75 4.76 -3.04
N GLU A 64 12.35 3.57 -3.14
CA GLU A 64 11.78 2.35 -2.56
C GLU A 64 11.70 2.45 -1.03
N LEU A 65 12.76 2.93 -0.38
CA LEU A 65 12.80 3.15 1.07
C LEU A 65 11.80 4.22 1.52
N GLN A 66 11.57 5.28 0.73
CA GLN A 66 10.55 6.29 1.01
C GLN A 66 9.15 5.72 0.96
N ALA A 67 8.85 4.85 -0.02
CA ALA A 67 7.59 4.14 -0.08
C ALA A 67 7.38 3.27 1.17
N TRP A 68 8.40 2.49 1.56
CA TRP A 68 8.35 1.70 2.79
C TRP A 68 8.17 2.56 4.04
N GLN A 69 8.87 3.70 4.14
CA GLN A 69 8.74 4.62 5.26
C GLN A 69 7.31 5.17 5.37
N LEU A 70 6.68 5.56 4.25
CA LEU A 70 5.29 6.01 4.23
C LEU A 70 4.34 4.94 4.75
N LEU A 71 4.52 3.68 4.34
CA LEU A 71 3.69 2.56 4.82
C LEU A 71 3.88 2.30 6.32
N ILE A 72 5.08 2.51 6.84
CA ILE A 72 5.40 2.40 8.27
C ILE A 72 4.74 3.54 9.07
N ASP A 73 4.92 4.78 8.62
CA ASP A 73 4.43 5.99 9.30
C ASP A 73 2.91 6.01 9.39
N THR A 74 2.23 5.68 8.28
CA THR A 74 0.77 5.55 8.23
C THR A 74 0.25 4.33 9.00
N GLY A 75 1.14 3.41 9.36
CA GLY A 75 0.83 2.15 10.03
C GLY A 75 0.18 1.09 9.12
N VAL A 76 0.11 1.37 7.81
CA VAL A 76 -0.49 0.47 6.80
C VAL A 76 0.32 -0.82 6.68
N ALA A 77 1.65 -0.76 6.78
CA ALA A 77 2.54 -1.92 6.73
C ALA A 77 2.16 -3.01 7.76
N TRP A 78 1.62 -2.59 8.91
CA TRP A 78 1.25 -3.49 10.02
C TRP A 78 -0.18 -4.04 9.92
N LYS A 79 -0.96 -3.58 8.94
CA LYS A 79 -2.38 -3.92 8.76
C LYS A 79 -2.65 -4.65 7.46
N LEU A 80 -1.74 -4.58 6.49
CA LEU A 80 -1.75 -5.40 5.28
C LEU A 80 -1.29 -6.84 5.57
N GLN A 81 -1.42 -7.72 4.57
CA GLN A 81 -1.02 -9.13 4.72
C GLN A 81 0.42 -9.28 5.19
N GLY A 82 0.69 -10.34 5.98
CA GLY A 82 1.84 -10.42 6.88
C GLY A 82 3.24 -10.28 6.26
N TRP A 83 3.39 -10.35 4.94
CA TRP A 83 4.67 -10.02 4.29
C TRP A 83 5.07 -8.56 4.48
N PHE A 84 4.12 -7.60 4.38
CA PHE A 84 4.40 -6.17 4.56
C PHE A 84 4.99 -5.88 5.95
N GLY A 85 4.38 -6.44 7.01
CA GLY A 85 4.86 -6.24 8.38
C GLY A 85 6.23 -6.86 8.62
N ARG A 86 6.51 -8.06 8.06
CA ARG A 86 7.84 -8.69 8.18
C ARG A 86 8.91 -7.88 7.46
N GLN A 87 8.61 -7.40 6.26
CA GLN A 87 9.54 -6.59 5.48
C GLN A 87 9.80 -5.24 6.15
N ALA A 88 8.76 -4.54 6.61
CA ALA A 88 8.90 -3.31 7.37
C ALA A 88 9.77 -3.50 8.62
N LYS A 89 9.55 -4.59 9.37
CA LYS A 89 10.40 -4.92 10.52
C LYS A 89 11.85 -5.17 10.13
N PHE A 90 12.09 -5.93 9.06
CA PHE A 90 13.45 -6.14 8.55
C PHE A 90 14.15 -4.83 8.18
N LEU A 91 13.47 -3.91 7.49
CA LEU A 91 14.03 -2.61 7.10
C LEU A 91 14.36 -1.74 8.32
N ILE A 92 13.51 -1.76 9.35
CA ILE A 92 13.74 -1.08 10.62
C ILE A 92 14.95 -1.68 11.35
N ASP A 93 15.00 -3.02 11.49
CA ASP A 93 16.06 -3.73 12.20
C ASP A 93 17.45 -3.52 11.55
N ASN A 94 17.48 -3.22 10.24
CA ASN A 94 18.70 -2.91 9.48
C ASN A 94 19.00 -1.39 9.38
N ASN A 95 18.27 -0.53 10.10
CA ASN A 95 18.41 0.94 10.05
C ASN A 95 18.19 1.57 8.65
N LEU A 96 17.44 0.90 7.78
CA LEU A 96 17.06 1.43 6.46
C LEU A 96 15.78 2.27 6.54
N CYS A 97 14.90 1.95 7.48
CA CYS A 97 13.71 2.74 7.82
C CYS A 97 13.67 3.03 9.33
N LYS A 98 12.84 3.99 9.72
CA LYS A 98 12.61 4.35 11.12
C LYS A 98 11.32 3.71 11.62
N GLU A 99 11.28 3.36 12.91
CA GLU A 99 10.04 2.98 13.57
C GLU A 99 9.01 4.12 13.49
N LYS A 100 7.74 3.74 13.53
CA LYS A 100 6.64 4.71 13.54
C LYS A 100 6.81 5.65 14.75
N VAL A 101 7.06 6.92 14.48
CA VAL A 101 7.03 7.96 15.51
C VAL A 101 5.56 8.28 15.79
N VAL A 102 5.06 7.84 16.94
CA VAL A 102 3.73 8.26 17.42
C VAL A 102 3.88 9.69 17.94
N ASN A 103 3.49 10.68 17.14
CA ASN A 103 3.24 12.04 17.62
C ASN A 103 1.76 12.19 18.00
#